data_AF-A0A812K7X0-F1
#
_entry.id   AF-A0A812K7X0-F1
#
_cell.length_a   1.000
_cell.length_b   1.000
_cell.length_c   1.000
_cell.angle_alpha   90.00
_cell.angle_beta   90.00
_cell.angle_gamma   90.00
#
_symmetry.space_group_name_H-M   'P 1'
#
loop_
_entity.id
_entity.type
_entity.pdbx_description
1 polymer ?
#
loop_
_entity_poly.entity_id
_entity_poly.type
_entity_poly.pdbx_seq_one_letter_code
_entity_poly.pdbx_strand_id
1 'polypeptide(L)'
;MLGHEVLSLIATYMGAQDTQALVPHLQSRFLPTLLLAVMFGVLATAERLFSRAEWTFAHVMPSPDGLTAPGRPVYTMQYMEWGINVPIMLILSGYCTLGRPLREVSRPLIVTNIYVILCWVATATESAFLKWLLIGISFAMYGWASYDMLNWCAAYERAAPMLGHFGGRFLLLQKCSCPHRDTPRGS
;
A
#
# COMPACT_ATOMS: atom_id res chain seq x y z
N MET A 1 25.74 -0.10 -18.12
CA MET A 1 24.37 -0.16 -17.55
C MET A 1 24.39 -0.23 -16.02
N LEU A 2 25.17 -1.12 -15.40
CA LEU A 2 25.26 -1.27 -13.93
C LEU A 2 25.55 0.02 -13.13
N GLY A 3 26.35 0.94 -13.68
CA GLY A 3 26.70 2.20 -13.00
C GLY A 3 25.53 3.16 -12.80
N HIS A 4 24.57 3.23 -13.72
CA HIS A 4 23.40 4.10 -13.57
C HIS A 4 22.43 3.58 -12.50
N GLU A 5 22.29 2.26 -12.37
CA GLU A 5 21.44 1.64 -11.34
C GLU A 5 22.01 1.87 -9.94
N VAL A 6 23.33 1.72 -9.77
CA VAL A 6 24.00 1.97 -8.48
C VAL A 6 23.91 3.44 -8.10
N LEU A 7 24.12 4.37 -9.04
CA LEU A 7 23.96 5.80 -8.79
C LEU A 7 22.51 6.17 -8.42
N SER A 8 21.52 5.58 -9.08
CA SER A 8 20.10 5.76 -8.75
C SER A 8 19.77 5.23 -7.35
N LEU A 9 20.33 4.09 -6.96
CA LEU A 9 20.17 3.53 -5.63
C LEU A 9 20.76 4.44 -4.55
N ILE A 10 21.97 4.95 -4.78
CA ILE A 10 22.65 5.87 -3.85
C ILE A 10 21.88 7.18 -3.72
N ALA A 11 21.42 7.76 -4.83
CA ALA A 11 20.63 8.98 -4.82
C ALA A 11 19.30 8.80 -4.04
N THR A 12 18.64 7.66 -4.23
CA THR A 12 17.41 7.31 -3.51
C THR A 12 17.69 7.13 -2.02
N TYR A 13 18.81 6.49 -1.67
CA TYR A 13 19.24 6.30 -0.27
C TYR A 13 19.56 7.62 0.42
N MET A 14 20.30 8.52 -0.24
CA MET A 14 20.63 9.84 0.31
C MET A 14 19.38 10.71 0.49
N GLY A 15 18.49 10.75 -0.51
CA GLY A 15 17.22 11.48 -0.38
C GLY A 15 16.32 10.92 0.72
N ALA A 16 16.38 9.60 0.97
CA ALA A 16 15.67 8.96 2.07
C ALA A 16 16.27 9.32 3.45
N GLN A 17 17.58 9.56 3.57
CA GLN A 17 18.18 9.97 4.84
C GLN A 17 17.74 11.37 5.28
N ASP A 18 17.64 12.32 4.36
CA ASP A 18 17.19 13.68 4.68
C ASP A 18 15.72 13.70 5.12
N THR A 19 14.89 12.84 4.53
CA THR A 19 13.49 12.66 4.97
C THR A 19 13.38 11.90 6.29
N GLN A 20 14.31 10.99 6.59
CA GLN A 20 14.38 10.32 7.90
C GLN A 20 14.69 11.31 9.04
N ALA A 21 15.45 12.37 8.78
CA ALA A 21 15.73 13.41 9.79
C ALA A 21 14.48 14.23 10.18
N LEU A 22 13.49 14.35 9.29
CA LEU A 22 12.25 15.08 9.56
C LEU A 22 11.22 14.29 10.38
N VAL A 23 11.31 12.96 10.41
CA VAL A 23 10.29 12.11 11.05
C VAL A 23 10.95 11.27 12.15
N PRO A 24 11.08 11.80 13.39
CA PRO A 24 11.75 11.09 14.48
C PRO A 24 11.09 9.74 14.87
N HIS A 25 9.86 9.47 14.42
CA HIS A 25 9.24 8.16 14.55
C HIS A 25 9.84 7.07 13.64
N LEU A 26 10.59 7.42 12.59
CA LEU A 26 11.32 6.46 11.75
C LEU A 26 12.58 5.90 12.41
N GLN A 27 13.17 6.58 13.40
CA GLN A 27 14.44 6.17 14.01
C GLN A 27 14.38 4.83 14.76
N SER A 28 13.20 4.32 15.12
CA SER A 28 13.07 3.12 15.94
C SER A 28 12.70 1.85 15.17
N ARG A 29 12.42 1.90 13.87
CA ARG A 29 11.70 0.80 13.22
C ARG A 29 12.36 0.35 11.94
N PHE A 30 12.96 -0.84 12.01
CA PHE A 30 13.29 -1.71 10.89
C PHE A 30 12.09 -1.96 9.94
N LEU A 31 10.86 -1.78 10.43
CA LEU A 31 9.62 -2.11 9.73
C LEU A 31 9.41 -1.38 8.39
N PRO A 32 9.47 -0.03 8.27
CA PRO A 32 9.22 0.65 7.00
C PRO A 32 10.28 0.32 5.95
N THR A 33 11.55 0.20 6.37
CA THR A 33 12.65 -0.22 5.50
C THR A 33 12.46 -1.66 5.01
N LEU A 34 12.09 -2.58 5.90
CA LEU A 34 11.77 -3.97 5.54
C LEU A 34 10.59 -4.02 4.55
N LEU A 35 9.51 -3.29 4.85
CA LEU A 35 8.31 -3.24 4.00
C LEU A 35 8.62 -2.69 2.61
N LEU A 36 9.39 -1.61 2.52
CA LEU A 36 9.85 -1.06 1.25
C LEU A 36 10.75 -2.04 0.50
N ALA A 37 11.70 -2.69 1.19
CA ALA A 37 12.57 -3.69 0.59
C ALA A 37 11.78 -4.88 0.02
N VAL A 38 10.76 -5.35 0.75
CA VAL A 38 9.84 -6.39 0.27
C VAL A 38 9.05 -5.92 -0.96
N MET A 39 8.47 -4.72 -0.92
CA MET A 39 7.74 -4.14 -2.06
C MET A 39 8.61 -4.03 -3.31
N PHE A 40 9.83 -3.49 -3.18
CA PHE A 40 10.78 -3.41 -4.29
C PHE A 40 11.23 -4.79 -4.78
N GLY A 41 11.43 -5.75 -3.87
CA GLY A 41 11.74 -7.14 -4.23
C GLY A 41 10.63 -7.81 -5.03
N VAL A 42 9.36 -7.59 -4.64
CA VAL A 42 8.18 -8.09 -5.37
C VAL A 42 8.10 -7.45 -6.76
N LEU A 43 8.27 -6.13 -6.85
CA LEU A 43 8.27 -5.41 -8.14
C LEU A 43 9.40 -5.90 -9.05
N ALA A 44 10.63 -6.01 -8.54
CA ALA A 44 11.77 -6.51 -9.32
C ALA A 44 11.56 -7.95 -9.78
N THR A 45 10.94 -8.79 -8.96
CA THR A 45 10.60 -10.17 -9.32
C THR A 45 9.53 -10.20 -10.41
N ALA A 46 8.46 -9.40 -10.27
CA ALA A 46 7.38 -9.30 -11.25
C ALA A 46 7.93 -8.81 -12.61
N GLU A 47 8.69 -7.71 -12.63
CA GLU A 47 9.38 -7.20 -13.82
C GLU A 47 10.29 -8.26 -14.45
N ARG A 48 11.10 -8.95 -13.64
CA ARG A 48 11.99 -10.00 -14.14
C ARG A 48 11.21 -11.15 -14.78
N LEU A 49 10.06 -11.52 -14.21
CA LEU A 49 9.19 -12.55 -14.78
C LEU A 49 8.53 -12.07 -16.08
N PHE A 50 8.03 -10.83 -16.14
CA PHE A 50 7.46 -10.25 -17.36
C PHE A 50 8.49 -10.06 -18.48
N SER A 51 9.75 -9.78 -18.14
CA SER A 51 10.84 -9.66 -19.12
C SER A 51 11.15 -10.98 -19.85
N ARG A 52 10.71 -12.12 -19.31
CA ARG A 52 10.90 -13.44 -19.92
C ARG A 52 9.67 -13.79 -20.75
N ALA A 53 9.80 -13.73 -22.08
CA ALA A 53 8.73 -14.02 -23.03
C ALA A 53 8.05 -15.39 -22.83
N GLU A 54 8.77 -16.37 -22.29
CA GLU A 54 8.26 -17.72 -22.05
C GLU A 54 7.37 -17.85 -20.80
N TRP A 55 7.37 -16.85 -19.91
CA TRP A 55 6.74 -16.91 -18.57
C TRP A 55 5.60 -15.92 -18.39
N THR A 56 5.06 -15.35 -19.47
CA THR A 56 3.85 -14.56 -19.37
C THR A 56 2.68 -15.49 -19.02
N PHE A 57 2.37 -15.61 -17.72
CA PHE A 57 1.16 -16.25 -17.21
C PHE A 57 -0.06 -15.40 -17.59
N ALA A 58 -0.33 -15.33 -18.88
CA ALA A 58 -1.55 -14.81 -19.45
C ALA A 58 -2.45 -16.00 -19.78
N HIS A 59 -3.67 -15.99 -19.24
CA HIS A 59 -4.70 -16.89 -19.72
C HIS A 59 -5.58 -16.13 -20.71
N VAL A 60 -5.97 -16.81 -21.78
CA VAL A 60 -6.96 -16.31 -22.72
C VAL A 60 -8.31 -16.85 -22.26
N MET A 61 -9.18 -15.96 -21.80
CA MET A 61 -10.54 -16.33 -21.45
C MET A 61 -11.39 -16.28 -22.74
N PRO A 62 -12.03 -17.38 -23.16
CA PRO A 62 -13.05 -17.31 -24.19
C PRO A 62 -14.20 -16.46 -23.64
N SER A 63 -14.56 -15.37 -24.33
CA SER A 63 -15.59 -14.46 -23.85
C SER A 63 -16.88 -14.57 -24.66
N PRO A 64 -17.89 -15.31 -24.18
CA PRO A 64 -19.21 -15.35 -24.80
C PRO A 64 -20.04 -14.08 -24.51
N ASP A 65 -19.54 -13.18 -23.65
CA ASP A 65 -20.29 -12.03 -23.14
C ASP A 65 -20.49 -10.89 -24.16
N GLY A 66 -19.81 -10.91 -25.30
CA GLY A 66 -19.84 -9.84 -26.31
C GLY A 66 -19.29 -8.48 -25.84
N LEU A 67 -18.76 -8.40 -24.61
CA LEU A 67 -18.28 -7.17 -23.99
C LEU A 67 -16.75 -7.07 -24.02
N THR A 68 -16.06 -8.21 -23.93
CA THR A 68 -14.62 -8.27 -24.08
C THR A 68 -14.24 -8.94 -25.39
N ALA A 69 -13.26 -8.37 -26.08
CA ALA A 69 -12.77 -8.93 -27.34
C ALA A 69 -12.29 -10.38 -27.08
N PRO A 70 -12.70 -11.34 -27.93
CA PRO A 70 -12.21 -12.71 -27.82
C PRO A 70 -10.69 -12.69 -27.95
N GLY A 71 -10.00 -13.45 -27.10
CA GLY A 71 -8.54 -13.49 -27.12
C GLY A 71 -7.85 -12.48 -26.20
N ARG A 72 -8.58 -11.67 -25.42
CA ARG A 72 -7.96 -10.72 -24.49
C ARG A 72 -7.14 -11.45 -23.41
N PRO A 73 -5.83 -11.16 -23.27
CA PRO A 73 -5.02 -11.75 -22.22
C PRO A 73 -5.40 -11.18 -20.85
N VAL A 74 -5.50 -12.06 -19.86
CA VAL A 74 -5.68 -11.69 -18.45
C VAL A 74 -4.37 -11.94 -17.70
N TYR A 75 -3.80 -10.87 -17.14
CA TYR A 75 -2.51 -10.90 -16.44
C TYR A 75 -2.69 -11.19 -14.95
N THR A 76 -2.87 -12.45 -14.58
CA THR A 76 -3.04 -12.88 -13.17
C THR A 76 -1.91 -12.39 -12.26
N MET A 77 -0.68 -12.33 -12.76
CA MET A 77 0.48 -11.86 -11.99
C MET A 77 0.32 -10.42 -11.49
N GLN A 78 -0.39 -9.56 -12.24
CA GLN A 78 -0.66 -8.19 -11.82
C GLN A 78 -1.56 -8.14 -10.58
N TYR A 79 -2.57 -9.01 -10.50
CA TYR A 79 -3.44 -9.09 -9.32
C TYR A 79 -2.69 -9.62 -8.09
N MET A 80 -1.77 -10.56 -8.27
CA MET A 80 -0.91 -11.07 -7.20
C MET A 80 0.04 -9.98 -6.69
N GLU A 81 0.65 -9.23 -7.60
CA GLU A 81 1.49 -8.09 -7.27
C GLU A 81 0.71 -7.04 -6.47
N TRP A 82 -0.50 -6.67 -6.93
CA TRP A 82 -1.36 -5.72 -6.22
C TRP A 82 -1.79 -6.23 -4.85
N GLY A 83 -2.09 -7.52 -4.71
CA GLY A 83 -2.45 -8.15 -3.44
C GLY A 83 -1.34 -8.10 -2.39
N ILE A 84 -0.07 -7.90 -2.79
CA ILE A 84 1.05 -7.76 -1.86
C ILE A 84 1.42 -6.28 -1.68
N ASN A 85 1.61 -5.55 -2.78
CA ASN A 85 2.14 -4.19 -2.74
C ASN A 85 1.14 -3.18 -2.18
N VAL A 86 -0.15 -3.31 -2.47
CA VAL A 86 -1.16 -2.35 -1.99
C VAL A 86 -1.31 -2.40 -0.46
N PRO A 87 -1.42 -3.56 0.21
CA PRO A 87 -1.40 -3.63 1.68
C PRO A 87 -0.13 -3.04 2.29
N ILE A 88 1.04 -3.27 1.69
CA ILE A 88 2.30 -2.69 2.16
C ILE A 88 2.25 -1.16 2.10
N MET A 89 1.78 -0.59 0.97
CA MET A 89 1.62 0.86 0.83
C MET A 89 0.61 1.44 1.83
N LEU A 90 -0.46 0.72 2.16
CA LEU A 90 -1.43 1.13 3.17
C LEU A 90 -0.83 1.15 4.58
N ILE A 91 0.00 0.16 4.92
CA ILE A 91 0.71 0.13 6.22
C ILE A 91 1.72 1.27 6.26
N LEU A 92 2.51 1.47 5.21
CA LEU A 92 3.49 2.55 5.15
C LEU A 92 2.81 3.92 5.29
N SER A 93 1.75 4.19 4.53
CA SER A 93 1.04 5.48 4.57
C SER A 93 0.26 5.68 5.88
N GLY A 94 -0.56 4.72 6.29
CA GLY A 94 -1.40 4.85 7.48
C GLY A 94 -0.61 4.75 8.79
N TYR A 95 0.14 3.67 8.96
CA TYR A 95 0.83 3.39 10.22
C TYR A 95 2.16 4.15 10.32
N CYS A 96 3.02 4.08 9.29
CA CYS A 96 4.37 4.63 9.37
C CYS A 96 4.40 6.15 9.15
N THR A 97 3.65 6.67 8.17
CA THR A 97 3.65 8.11 7.84
C THR A 97 2.65 8.90 8.70
N LEU A 98 1.39 8.46 8.78
CA LEU A 98 0.32 9.20 9.47
C LEU A 98 0.18 8.82 10.96
N GLY A 99 0.91 7.81 11.45
CA GLY A 99 0.88 7.38 12.85
C GLY A 99 -0.47 6.80 13.30
N ARG A 100 -1.31 6.33 12.37
CA ARG A 100 -2.62 5.73 12.68
C ARG A 100 -2.44 4.40 13.40
N PRO A 101 -3.29 4.05 14.37
CA PRO A 101 -3.22 2.74 15.01
C PRO A 101 -3.52 1.62 14.00
N LEU A 102 -2.82 0.47 14.12
CA LEU A 102 -2.98 -0.66 13.19
C LEU A 102 -4.44 -1.15 13.07
N ARG A 103 -5.25 -1.00 14.13
CA ARG A 103 -6.67 -1.35 14.13
C ARG A 103 -7.50 -0.50 13.16
N GLU A 104 -7.14 0.76 12.97
CA GLU A 104 -7.77 1.63 11.98
C GLU A 104 -7.26 1.28 10.57
N VAL A 105 -5.96 1.02 10.42
CA VAL A 105 -5.32 0.67 9.15
C VAL A 105 -5.79 -0.69 8.61
N SER A 106 -6.07 -1.66 9.49
CA SER A 106 -6.46 -3.02 9.10
C SER A 106 -7.80 -3.06 8.35
N ARG A 107 -8.70 -2.10 8.58
CA ARG A 107 -10.02 -2.05 7.93
C ARG A 107 -9.91 -1.86 6.41
N PRO A 108 -9.38 -0.74 5.89
CA PRO A 108 -9.22 -0.55 4.46
C PRO A 108 -8.21 -1.53 3.85
N LEU A 109 -7.26 -2.07 4.62
CA LEU A 109 -6.37 -3.14 4.16
C LEU A 109 -7.14 -4.41 3.79
N ILE A 110 -8.03 -4.89 4.68
CA ILE A 110 -8.85 -6.08 4.42
C ILE A 110 -9.81 -5.82 3.25
N VAL A 111 -10.50 -4.67 3.27
CA VAL A 111 -11.42 -4.26 2.19
C VAL A 111 -10.68 -4.23 0.84
N THR A 112 -9.45 -3.72 0.83
CA THR A 112 -8.62 -3.64 -0.37
C THR A 112 -8.26 -5.00 -0.93
N ASN A 113 -7.78 -5.91 -0.08
CA ASN A 113 -7.50 -7.28 -0.52
C ASN A 113 -8.75 -7.98 -1.06
N ILE A 114 -9.89 -7.81 -0.41
CA ILE A 114 -11.14 -8.43 -0.86
C ILE A 114 -11.53 -7.89 -2.24
N TYR A 115 -11.54 -6.57 -2.47
CA TYR A 115 -11.95 -6.06 -3.78
C TYR A 115 -10.93 -6.41 -4.88
N VAL A 116 -9.63 -6.52 -4.57
CA VAL A 116 -8.62 -6.98 -5.54
C VAL A 116 -8.91 -8.41 -5.97
N ILE A 117 -9.26 -9.29 -5.03
CA ILE A 117 -9.66 -10.68 -5.30
C ILE A 117 -10.97 -10.70 -6.10
N LEU A 118 -11.97 -9.89 -5.76
CA LEU A 118 -13.22 -9.81 -6.53
C LEU A 118 -12.99 -9.33 -7.97
N CYS A 119 -12.15 -8.32 -8.17
CA CYS A 119 -11.73 -7.87 -9.50
C CYS A 119 -11.03 -9.00 -10.27
N TRP A 120 -10.17 -9.78 -9.62
CA TRP A 120 -9.52 -10.94 -10.24
C TRP A 120 -10.55 -12.02 -10.62
N VAL A 121 -11.46 -12.39 -9.71
CA VAL A 121 -12.53 -13.36 -9.98
C VAL A 121 -13.45 -12.88 -11.11
N ALA A 122 -13.73 -11.57 -11.21
CA ALA A 122 -14.51 -11.01 -12.30
C ALA A 122 -13.88 -11.23 -13.67
N THR A 123 -12.53 -11.27 -13.75
CA THR A 123 -11.83 -11.62 -15.01
C THR A 123 -11.99 -13.08 -15.41
N ALA A 124 -12.13 -13.98 -14.43
CA ALA A 124 -12.35 -15.41 -14.64
C ALA A 124 -13.83 -15.79 -14.79
N THR A 125 -14.75 -14.82 -14.82
CA THR A 125 -16.19 -15.07 -14.88
C THR A 125 -16.71 -14.93 -16.32
N GLU A 126 -17.40 -15.97 -16.82
CA GLU A 126 -18.02 -15.97 -18.15
C GLU A 126 -19.37 -15.25 -18.19
N SER A 127 -20.12 -15.28 -17.08
CA SER A 127 -21.43 -14.63 -16.98
C SER A 127 -21.30 -13.11 -16.95
N ALA A 128 -21.85 -12.43 -17.96
CA ALA A 128 -21.84 -10.97 -18.07
C ALA A 128 -22.47 -10.30 -16.83
N PHE A 129 -23.62 -10.82 -16.37
CA PHE A 129 -24.32 -10.27 -15.22
C PHE A 129 -23.47 -10.39 -13.94
N LEU A 130 -22.91 -11.57 -13.68
CA LEU A 130 -22.08 -11.78 -12.50
C LEU A 130 -20.79 -10.93 -12.55
N LYS A 131 -20.18 -10.80 -13.73
CA LYS A 131 -19.01 -9.93 -13.95
C LYS A 131 -19.33 -8.48 -13.59
N TRP A 132 -20.42 -7.92 -14.10
CA TRP A 132 -20.83 -6.55 -13.77
C TRP A 132 -21.17 -6.38 -12.29
N LEU A 133 -21.80 -7.37 -11.68
CA LEU A 133 -22.09 -7.37 -10.24
C LEU A 133 -20.79 -7.33 -9.42
N LEU A 134 -19.82 -8.19 -9.73
CA LEU A 134 -18.51 -8.23 -9.07
C LEU A 134 -17.74 -6.91 -9.23
N ILE A 135 -17.76 -6.34 -10.44
CA ILE A 135 -17.15 -5.02 -10.72
C ILE A 135 -17.84 -3.94 -9.89
N GLY A 136 -19.17 -3.89 -9.87
CA GLY A 136 -19.95 -2.91 -9.11
C GLY A 136 -19.67 -2.98 -7.61
N ILE A 137 -19.65 -4.19 -7.04
CA ILE A 137 -19.30 -4.41 -5.63
C ILE A 137 -17.86 -3.94 -5.36
N SER A 138 -16.92 -4.26 -6.24
CA SER A 138 -15.51 -3.87 -6.09
C SER A 138 -15.34 -2.34 -6.12
N PHE A 139 -16.06 -1.63 -6.99
CA PHE A 139 -16.06 -0.15 -7.00
C PHE A 139 -16.65 0.45 -5.72
N ALA A 140 -17.73 -0.11 -5.19
CA ALA A 140 -18.30 0.34 -3.92
C ALA A 140 -17.31 0.15 -2.76
N MET A 141 -16.64 -1.01 -2.70
CA MET A 141 -15.61 -1.30 -1.70
C MET A 141 -14.38 -0.38 -1.84
N TYR A 142 -13.96 -0.10 -3.07
CA TYR A 142 -12.90 0.87 -3.35
C TYR A 142 -13.26 2.27 -2.87
N GLY A 143 -14.48 2.74 -3.16
CA GLY A 143 -14.98 4.04 -2.70
C GLY A 143 -15.01 4.13 -1.18
N TRP A 144 -15.46 3.07 -0.50
CA TRP A 144 -15.44 2.97 0.96
C TRP A 144 -14.01 3.04 1.51
N ALA A 145 -13.09 2.20 1.02
CA ALA A 145 -11.71 2.18 1.49
C ALA A 145 -11.03 3.54 1.27
N SER A 146 -11.30 4.20 0.14
CA SER A 146 -10.80 5.54 -0.19
C SER A 146 -11.32 6.60 0.77
N TYR A 147 -12.60 6.53 1.14
CA TYR A 147 -13.18 7.43 2.13
C TYR A 147 -12.51 7.29 3.50
N ASP A 148 -12.23 6.06 3.96
CA ASP A 148 -11.50 5.81 5.21
C ASP A 148 -10.08 6.40 5.18
N MET A 149 -9.37 6.25 4.05
CA MET A 149 -8.04 6.84 3.87
C MET A 149 -8.06 8.37 3.88
N LEU A 150 -9.06 9.00 3.22
CA LEU A 150 -9.23 10.46 3.25
C LEU A 150 -9.49 10.97 4.68
N ASN A 151 -10.25 10.22 5.48
CA ASN A 151 -10.47 10.55 6.88
C ASN A 151 -9.17 10.51 7.68
N TRP A 152 -8.20 9.64 7.35
CA TRP A 152 -6.88 9.65 7.98
C TRP A 152 -6.12 10.94 7.69
N CYS A 153 -6.15 11.41 6.44
CA CYS A 153 -5.52 12.67 6.03
C CYS A 153 -6.19 13.85 6.73
N ALA A 154 -7.53 13.93 6.70
CA ALA A 154 -8.27 15.01 7.36
C ALA A 154 -8.05 15.04 8.88
N ALA A 155 -8.01 13.87 9.54
CA ALA A 155 -7.72 13.81 10.96
C ALA A 155 -6.24 14.12 11.27
N TYR A 156 -5.32 13.93 10.31
CA TYR A 156 -3.92 14.31 10.47
C TYR A 156 -3.78 15.82 10.39
N GLU A 157 -4.42 16.44 9.39
CA GLU A 157 -4.47 17.89 9.22
C GLU A 157 -5.08 18.59 10.45
N ARG A 158 -6.21 18.08 10.98
CA ARG A 158 -6.81 18.62 12.20
C ARG A 158 -5.91 18.48 13.43
N ALA A 159 -5.10 17.42 13.48
CA ALA A 159 -4.15 17.18 14.58
C ALA A 159 -2.84 17.96 14.43
N ALA A 160 -2.54 18.48 13.23
CA ALA A 160 -1.46 19.40 12.96
C ALA A 160 -1.98 20.83 13.17
N PRO A 161 -1.95 21.41 14.39
CA PRO A 161 -2.40 22.77 14.61
C PRO A 161 -1.63 23.67 13.65
N MET A 162 -2.36 24.46 12.83
CA MET A 162 -1.85 25.30 11.76
C MET A 162 -0.40 25.75 12.02
N LEU A 163 0.53 25.02 11.41
CA LEU A 163 1.99 25.21 11.52
C LEU A 163 2.44 26.46 10.76
N GLY A 164 1.53 27.42 10.59
CA GLY A 164 1.70 28.66 9.87
C GLY A 164 2.46 29.72 10.65
N HIS A 165 3.33 29.37 11.62
CA HIS A 165 4.25 30.43 12.06
C HIS A 165 5.68 30.09 12.50
N PHE A 166 6.03 28.95 13.09
CA PHE A 166 7.44 28.76 13.51
C PHE A 166 7.83 27.29 13.59
N GLY A 167 8.83 26.91 12.80
CA GLY A 167 9.36 25.55 12.64
C GLY A 167 10.11 25.01 13.87
N GLY A 168 9.44 24.88 15.01
CA GLY A 168 10.07 24.44 16.26
C GLY A 168 9.28 23.44 17.12
N ARG A 169 8.06 23.03 16.73
CA ARG A 169 7.17 22.26 17.64
C ARG A 169 6.94 20.78 17.33
N PHE A 170 7.61 20.21 16.33
CA PHE A 170 7.52 18.77 16.05
C PHE A 170 8.00 17.88 17.22
N LEU A 171 8.76 18.46 18.17
CA LEU A 171 9.24 17.77 19.38
C LEU A 171 8.17 17.51 20.45
N LEU A 172 7.00 18.19 20.43
CA LEU A 172 6.03 18.07 21.53
C LEU A 172 5.08 16.86 21.41
N LEU A 173 4.81 16.36 20.20
CA LEU A 173 3.96 15.17 20.01
C LEU A 173 4.67 13.87 20.41
N GLN A 174 6.00 13.86 20.46
CA GLN A 174 6.78 12.69 20.87
C GLN A 174 6.70 12.40 22.37
N LYS A 175 6.31 13.37 23.20
CA LYS A 175 6.27 13.21 24.66
C LYS A 175 4.99 12.55 25.19
N CYS A 176 3.94 12.41 24.37
CA CYS A 176 2.62 11.94 24.82
C CYS A 176 2.32 10.44 24.56
N SER A 177 3.15 9.70 23.80
CA SER A 177 2.83 8.31 23.39
C SER A 177 3.57 7.19 24.13
N CYS A 178 4.34 7.50 25.18
CA CYS A 178 4.77 6.49 26.14
C CYS A 178 4.09 6.78 27.48
N PRO A 179 2.90 6.21 27.75
CA PRO A 179 2.50 5.98 29.12
C PRO A 179 3.53 5.00 29.68
N HIS A 180 4.56 5.54 30.33
CA HIS A 180 5.50 4.77 31.12
C HIS A 180 4.64 3.97 32.09
N ARG A 181 4.59 2.66 31.84
CA ARG A 181 3.87 1.71 32.68
C ARG A 181 4.66 1.60 33.96
N ASP A 182 4.47 2.57 34.85
CA ASP A 182 4.93 2.51 36.23
C ASP A 182 4.08 1.47 36.94
N THR A 183 4.37 0.19 36.69
CA THR A 183 3.94 -0.89 37.57
C THR A 183 4.67 -0.71 38.90
N PRO A 184 3.97 -0.39 40.01
CA PRO A 184 4.60 -0.41 41.31
C PRO A 184 5.05 -1.85 41.59
N ARG A 185 6.35 -2.04 41.79
CA ARG A 185 6.86 -3.28 42.41
C ARG A 185 6.36 -3.27 43.85
N GLY A 186 5.29 -4.01 44.11
CA GLY A 186 4.86 -4.35 45.46
C GLY A 186 5.92 -5.26 46.10
N SER A 187 6.41 -4.81 47.25
CA SER A 187 7.21 -5.51 48.25
C SER A 187 6.43 -6.63 48.93
#